data_AF-A0A554JRG8-F1
#
_entry.id   AF-A0A554JRG8-F1
#
_cell.length_a   1.000
_cell.length_b   1.000
_cell.length_c   1.000
_cell.angle_alpha   90.00
_cell.angle_beta   90.00
_cell.angle_gamma   90.00
#
_symmetry.space_group_name_H-M   'P 1'
#
loop_
_entity.id
_entity.type
_entity.pdbx_description
1 polymer ?
#
loop_
_entity_poly.entity_id
_entity_poly.type
_entity_poly.pdbx_seq_one_letter_code
_entity_poly.pdbx_strand_id
1 'polypeptide(L)' 'MTHQNLERSLKKELYLLNDIIDRKIVRGLPYSKEAKQHKFILTKLSNLRRDRMNWMLRPFSSLSLI' A
#
# COMPACT_ATOMS: atom_id res chain seq x y z
N MET A 1 12.77 -8.52 -7.01
CA MET A 1 11.75 -8.68 -5.95
C MET A 1 10.39 -8.66 -6.61
N THR A 2 9.58 -9.71 -6.49
CA THR A 2 8.27 -9.77 -7.17
C THR A 2 7.25 -8.82 -6.52
N HIS A 3 6.26 -8.34 -7.29
CA HIS A 3 5.20 -7.44 -6.77
C HIS A 3 4.47 -8.03 -5.55
N GLN A 4 4.31 -9.36 -5.51
CA GLN A 4 3.71 -10.07 -4.37
C GLN A 4 4.57 -10.00 -3.11
N ASN A 5 5.90 -10.08 -3.24
CA ASN A 5 6.82 -9.95 -2.11
C ASN A 5 6.82 -8.54 -1.55
N LEU A 6 6.70 -7.52 -2.42
CA LEU A 6 6.56 -6.12 -2.00
C LEU A 6 5.25 -5.90 -1.22
N GLU A 7 4.12 -6.40 -1.74
CA GLU A 7 2.82 -6.28 -1.06
C GLU A 7 2.83 -6.97 0.31
N ARG A 8 3.42 -8.16 0.41
CA ARG A 8 3.58 -8.87 1.68
C ARG A 8 4.46 -8.10 2.67
N SER A 9 5.54 -7.49 2.19
CA SER A 9 6.43 -6.66 3.03
C SER A 9 5.70 -5.44 3.59
N LEU A 10 4.97 -4.71 2.73
CA LEU A 10 4.20 -3.53 3.14
C LEU A 10 3.06 -3.89 4.12
N LYS A 11 2.43 -5.05 3.95
CA LYS A 11 1.42 -5.55 4.90
C LYS A 11 2.02 -5.88 6.27
N LYS A 12 3.21 -6.50 6.32
CA LYS A 12 3.92 -6.73 7.58
C LYS A 12 4.27 -5.42 8.28
N GLU A 13 4.75 -4.44 7.52
CA GLU A 13 5.10 -3.12 8.04
C GLU A 13 3.88 -2.37 8.60
N LEU A 14 2.72 -2.47 7.93
CA LEU A 14 1.44 -1.97 8.44
C LEU A 14 1.05 -2.60 9.78
N TYR A 15 1.19 -3.92 9.90
CA TYR A 15 0.86 -4.63 11.13
C TYR A 15 1.74 -4.17 12.31
N LEU A 16 3.05 -4.01 12.07
CA LEU A 16 3.98 -3.51 13.08
C LEU A 16 3.66 -2.08 13.49
N LEU A 17 3.32 -1.21 12.54
CA LEU A 17 2.92 0.16 12.84
C LEU A 17 1.65 0.22 13.70
N ASN A 18 0.65 -0.62 13.42
CA ASN A 18 -0.55 -0.71 14.25
C ASN A 18 -0.23 -1.13 15.67
N ASP A 19 0.57 -2.19 15.85
CA ASP A 19 0.98 -2.66 17.17
C ASP A 19 1.77 -1.59 17.96
N ILE A 20 2.59 -0.79 17.28
CA ILE A 20 3.26 0.37 17.91
C ILE A 20 2.25 1.46 18.29
N ILE A 21 1.33 1.81 17.39
CA ILE A 21 0.30 2.82 17.63
C ILE A 21 -0.57 2.41 18.82
N ASP A 22 -1.04 1.17 18.87
CA ASP A 22 -1.89 0.65 19.94
C ASP A 22 -1.17 0.74 21.29
N ARG A 23 0.10 0.29 21.36
CA ARG A 23 0.92 0.46 22.57
C ARG A 23 1.08 1.91 22.97
N LYS A 24 1.24 2.83 22.02
CA LYS A 24 1.34 4.27 22.30
C LYS A 24 0.03 4.86 22.79
N ILE A 25 -1.10 4.46 22.22
CA ILE A 25 -2.44 4.87 22.65
C ILE A 25 -2.66 4.47 24.11
N VAL A 26 -2.41 3.20 24.45
CA VAL A 26 -2.57 2.69 25.83
C VAL A 26 -1.68 3.44 26.81
N ARG A 27 -0.47 3.83 26.39
CA ARG A 27 0.49 4.58 27.22
C ARG A 27 0.27 6.09 27.21
N GLY A 28 -0.72 6.60 26.47
CA GLY A 28 -0.95 8.04 26.30
C GLY A 28 0.21 8.78 25.60
N LEU A 29 1.02 8.06 24.80
CA LEU A 29 2.17 8.62 24.09
C LEU A 29 1.78 9.14 22.69
N PRO A 30 2.44 10.18 22.18
CA PRO A 30 2.17 10.69 20.85
C PRO A 30 2.57 9.65 19.78
N TYR A 31 1.63 9.34 18.89
CA TYR A 31 1.75 8.38 17.79
C TYR A 31 1.59 9.01 16.39
N SER A 32 1.66 10.35 16.30
CA SER A 32 1.42 11.11 15.07
C SER A 32 2.41 10.77 13.95
N LYS A 33 3.65 10.42 14.30
CA LYS A 33 4.68 9.99 13.35
C LYS A 33 4.34 8.66 12.72
N GLU A 34 3.96 7.68 13.53
CA GLU A 34 3.59 6.33 13.09
C GLU A 34 2.30 6.37 12.26
N ALA A 35 1.33 7.19 12.65
CA ALA A 35 0.10 7.40 11.87
C ALA A 35 0.38 7.98 10.47
N LYS A 36 1.31 8.94 10.35
CA LYS A 36 1.74 9.47 9.03
C LYS A 36 2.38 8.38 8.18
N GLN A 37 3.26 7.57 8.76
CA GLN A 37 3.91 6.45 8.05
C GLN A 37 2.89 5.39 7.62
N HIS A 38 1.94 5.04 8.50
CA HIS A 38 0.85 4.12 8.20
C HIS A 38 0.02 4.60 7.00
N LYS A 39 -0.37 5.89 6.99
CA LYS A 39 -1.10 6.50 5.86
C LYS A 39 -0.28 6.49 4.56
N PHE A 40 1.02 6.75 4.63
CA PHE A 40 1.91 6.71 3.47
C PHE A 40 1.95 5.30 2.85
N ILE A 41 2.11 4.26 3.67
CA ILE A 41 2.13 2.88 3.20
C ILE A 41 0.79 2.48 2.58
N LEU A 42 -0.34 2.84 3.19
CA LEU A 42 -1.66 2.61 2.61
C LEU A 42 -1.81 3.26 1.22
N THR A 43 -1.30 4.49 1.07
CA THR A 43 -1.32 5.20 -0.21
C THR A 43 -0.50 4.46 -1.27
N LYS A 44 0.69 4.00 -0.88
CA LYS A 44 1.57 3.21 -1.76
C LYS A 44 0.92 1.89 -2.18
N LEU A 45 0.23 1.22 -1.28
CA LEU A 45 -0.47 -0.04 -1.55
C LEU A 45 -1.68 0.16 -2.46
N SER A 46 -2.42 1.26 -2.28
CA SER A 46 -3.50 1.68 -3.16
C SER A 46 -3.00 1.97 -4.58
N ASN A 47 -1.90 2.69 -4.72
CA ASN A 47 -1.28 2.99 -6.01
C ASN A 47 -0.81 1.71 -6.72
N LEU A 48 -0.14 0.79 -6.01
CA LEU A 48 0.25 -0.51 -6.56
C LEU A 48 -0.97 -1.33 -7.06
N ARG A 49 -2.13 -1.20 -6.41
CA ARG A 49 -3.37 -1.84 -6.84
C ARG A 49 -3.98 -1.15 -8.07
N ARG A 50 -3.92 0.19 -8.16
CA ARG A 50 -4.38 0.97 -9.31
C ARG A 50 -3.53 0.73 -10.55
N ASP A 51 -2.21 0.71 -10.40
CA ASP A 51 -1.30 0.30 -11.47
C ASP A 51 -1.68 -1.11 -11.96
N ARG A 52 -2.07 -1.99 -11.03
CA ARG A 52 -2.58 -3.32 -11.39
C ARG A 52 -3.87 -3.32 -12.23
N MET A 53 -4.76 -2.37 -12.06
CA MET A 53 -5.97 -2.26 -12.89
C MET A 53 -5.67 -1.60 -14.24
N ASN A 54 -4.79 -0.60 -14.28
CA ASN A 54 -4.47 0.12 -15.52
C ASN A 54 -3.71 -0.73 -16.55
N TRP A 55 -2.88 -1.71 -16.14
CA TRP A 55 -2.28 -2.64 -17.12
C TRP A 55 -3.29 -3.65 -17.69
N MET A 56 -4.29 -4.06 -16.91
CA MET A 56 -5.37 -4.94 -17.36
C MET A 56 -6.39 -4.22 -18.26
N LEU A 57 -6.51 -2.89 -18.12
CA LEU A 57 -7.40 -2.03 -18.91
C LEU A 57 -6.75 -1.45 -20.16
N ARG A 58 -5.62 -1.99 -20.64
CA ARG A 58 -5.24 -1.76 -22.05
C ARG A 58 -6.13 -2.65 -22.90
N PRO A 59 -7.21 -2.15 -23.56
CA PRO A 59 -7.71 -2.88 -24.71
C PRO A 59 -6.53 -3.00 -25.66
N PHE A 60 -6.30 -4.21 -26.19
CA PHE A 60 -5.59 -4.35 -27.46
C PHE A 60 -6.19 -3.28 -28.38
N SER A 61 -5.41 -2.22 -28.62
CA SER A 61 -5.75 -1.22 -29.62
C SER A 61 -5.90 -2.00 -30.90
N SER A 62 -7.17 -2.11 -31.30
CA SER A 62 -7.69 -2.86 -32.42
C SER A 62 -6.76 -2.72 -33.62
N LEU A 63 -6.55 -3.85 -34.31
CA LEU A 63 -6.27 -3.89 -35.74
C LEU A 63 -7.19 -2.87 -36.43
N SER A 64 -6.68 -1.68 -36.74
CA SER A 64 -7.28 -0.80 -37.74
C SER A 64 -6.83 -1.36 -39.08
N LEU A 65 -7.68 -2.20 -39.64
CA LEU A 65 -7.70 -2.61 -41.04
C LEU A 65 -7.65 -1.35 -41.93
N ILE A 66 -6.54 -1.16 -42.63
CA ILE A 66 -6.42 -0.42 -43.89
C ILE A 66 -5.56 -1.27 -44.81
#